data_AF-A0A6I3MJK6-F1
#
_entry.id   AF-A0A6I3MJK6-F1
#
_cell.length_a   1.000
_cell.length_b   1.000
_cell.length_c   1.000
_cell.angle_alpha   90.00
_cell.angle_beta   90.00
_cell.angle_gamma   90.00
#
_symmetry.space_group_name_H-M   'P 1'
#
loop_
_entity.id
_entity.type
_entity.pdbx_description
1 polymer ?
#
loop_
_entity_poly.entity_id
_entity_poly.type
_entity_poly.pdbx_seq_one_letter_code
_entity_poly.pdbx_strand_id
1 'polypeptide(L)'
;MHTTRIRPLLGTVAAAALAVGGVLAGAPAANAAGVSGPAFWVDGEQYRTVGTTTDFSGTGAPASSFQPIYAFPEDTQANVATAAPGDPGYRGGRWVVTEVLLPNGYGAALASGDLDDDGVLDSDEELWAAAAAGDLAIGGVLRYFECPVIPLPRNGG
;
A
#
# COMPACT_ATOMS: atom_id res chain seq x y z
N MET A 1 -1.22 -8.68 75.36
CA MET A 1 -1.58 -7.45 76.09
C MET A 1 -2.22 -6.48 75.11
N HIS A 2 -3.54 -6.28 75.25
CA HIS A 2 -4.31 -5.21 74.62
C HIS A 2 -3.79 -3.85 75.11
N THR A 3 -3.78 -2.81 74.27
CA THR A 3 -4.47 -1.54 74.59
C THR A 3 -4.71 -0.73 73.31
N THR A 4 -5.99 -0.66 72.98
CA THR A 4 -6.66 0.20 71.99
C THR A 4 -6.70 1.66 72.46
N ARG A 5 -6.55 2.62 71.55
CA ARG A 5 -7.19 3.96 71.63
C ARG A 5 -7.72 4.30 70.24
N ILE A 6 -9.02 4.10 69.97
CA ILE A 6 -10.18 5.00 70.16
C ILE A 6 -10.28 6.10 69.07
N ARG A 7 -11.27 5.84 68.18
CA ARG A 7 -12.07 6.63 67.21
C ARG A 7 -12.52 8.03 67.72
N PRO A 8 -13.32 8.85 66.99
CA PRO A 8 -13.68 8.98 65.56
C PRO A 8 -13.44 10.44 65.06
N LEU A 9 -13.74 10.85 63.82
CA LEU A 9 -14.97 11.60 63.47
C LEU A 9 -14.83 12.26 62.08
N LEU A 10 -16.00 12.47 61.45
CA LEU A 10 -16.30 13.40 60.34
C LEU A 10 -15.67 13.01 58.98
N GLY A 11 -16.38 12.50 57.98
CA GLY A 11 -17.80 12.63 57.69
C GLY A 11 -18.12 13.99 57.07
N THR A 12 -17.75 14.22 55.80
CA THR A 12 -18.50 15.12 54.89
C THR A 12 -18.05 15.02 53.43
N VAL A 13 -19.05 14.81 52.58
CA VAL A 13 -19.23 15.24 51.18
C VAL A 13 -18.33 14.62 50.11
N ALA A 14 -18.93 13.62 49.45
CA ALA A 14 -18.62 13.27 48.07
C ALA A 14 -18.98 14.43 47.13
N ALA A 15 -18.01 14.87 46.32
CA ALA A 15 -18.24 15.56 45.06
C ALA A 15 -17.39 14.86 44.01
N ALA A 16 -18.03 13.96 43.26
CA ALA A 16 -17.46 13.32 42.09
C ALA A 16 -17.31 14.38 40.99
N ALA A 17 -16.10 14.86 40.75
CA ALA A 17 -15.74 15.54 39.53
C ALA A 17 -15.14 14.50 38.56
N LEU A 18 -15.99 13.93 37.70
CA LEU A 18 -15.54 13.26 36.49
C LEU A 18 -14.82 14.29 35.62
N ALA A 19 -13.50 14.38 35.76
CA ALA A 19 -12.66 15.02 34.76
C ALA A 19 -12.56 14.04 33.58
N VAL A 20 -13.57 14.08 32.69
CA VAL A 20 -13.44 13.54 31.34
C VAL A 20 -12.47 14.49 30.62
N GLY A 21 -11.17 14.25 30.83
CA GLY A 21 -10.13 14.76 29.95
C GLY A 21 -10.27 14.03 28.64
N GLY A 22 -11.15 14.54 27.77
CA GLY A 22 -11.23 14.12 26.38
C GLY A 22 -9.88 14.42 25.74
N VAL A 23 -9.04 13.39 25.64
CA VAL A 23 -7.98 13.39 24.64
C VAL A 23 -8.73 13.46 23.31
N LEU A 24 -8.86 14.66 22.75
CA LEU A 24 -9.05 14.84 21.33
C LEU A 24 -7.80 14.24 20.71
N ALA A 25 -7.78 12.91 20.54
CA ALA A 25 -6.95 12.27 19.56
C ALA A 25 -7.30 13.00 18.27
N GLY A 26 -6.39 13.85 17.80
CA GLY A 26 -6.47 14.38 16.46
C GLY A 26 -6.60 13.16 15.58
N ALA A 27 -7.79 12.93 15.03
CA ALA A 27 -7.93 12.03 13.91
C ALA A 27 -6.88 12.51 12.90
N PRO A 28 -6.02 11.62 12.35
CA PRO A 28 -5.16 12.05 11.27
C PRO A 28 -6.09 12.67 10.23
N ALA A 29 -5.82 13.91 9.87
CA ALA A 29 -6.53 14.57 8.79
C ALA A 29 -6.54 13.58 7.63
N ALA A 30 -7.73 13.24 7.13
CA ALA A 30 -7.86 12.52 5.89
C ALA A 30 -7.15 13.38 4.84
N ASN A 31 -5.90 13.04 4.53
CA ASN A 31 -5.17 13.64 3.45
C ASN A 31 -5.86 13.16 2.18
N ALA A 32 -6.90 13.88 1.76
CA ALA A 32 -7.23 13.96 0.34
C ALA A 32 -6.10 14.76 -0.32
N ALA A 33 -4.91 14.17 -0.36
CA ALA A 33 -3.81 14.69 -1.15
C ALA A 33 -4.31 14.68 -2.59
N GLY A 34 -4.31 15.87 -3.22
CA GLY A 34 -4.52 16.00 -4.65
C GLY A 34 -3.61 15.04 -5.40
N VAL A 35 -4.00 14.69 -6.62
CA VAL A 35 -3.37 13.63 -7.41
C VAL A 35 -1.91 13.97 -7.76
N SER A 36 -1.00 13.69 -6.84
CA SER A 36 0.45 13.78 -6.99
C SER A 36 1.06 12.70 -6.09
N GLY A 37 1.29 11.53 -6.68
CA GLY A 37 1.79 10.33 -6.00
C GLY A 37 2.18 9.28 -7.04
N PRO A 38 2.95 8.25 -6.62
CA PRO A 38 3.76 7.40 -7.50
C PRO A 38 2.98 6.87 -8.70
N ALA A 39 3.60 6.95 -9.87
CA ALA A 39 3.12 6.32 -11.08
C ALA A 39 3.37 4.80 -10.99
N PHE A 40 2.56 4.03 -11.69
CA PHE A 40 2.78 2.61 -11.94
C PHE A 40 2.50 2.32 -13.41
N TRP A 41 3.14 1.29 -13.94
CA TRP A 41 3.04 0.87 -15.31
C TRP A 41 1.99 -0.21 -15.49
N VAL A 42 1.32 -0.18 -16.64
CA VAL A 42 0.57 -1.30 -17.22
C VAL A 42 0.83 -1.26 -18.72
N ASP A 43 1.45 -2.29 -19.26
CA ASP A 43 1.73 -2.48 -20.68
C ASP A 43 2.28 -1.22 -21.36
N GLY A 44 3.34 -0.65 -20.76
CA GLY A 44 4.03 0.55 -21.22
C GLY A 44 3.27 1.86 -21.13
N GLU A 45 2.14 1.89 -20.41
CA GLU A 45 1.44 3.12 -20.07
C GLU A 45 1.53 3.44 -18.57
N GLN A 46 1.83 4.69 -18.24
CA GLN A 46 1.85 5.15 -16.85
C GLN A 46 0.46 5.56 -16.39
N TYR A 47 0.15 5.12 -15.19
CA TYR A 47 -1.02 5.50 -14.45
C TYR A 47 -0.61 6.06 -13.11
N ARG A 48 -1.41 6.97 -12.59
CA ARG A 48 -1.31 7.43 -11.20
C ARG A 48 -2.47 6.90 -10.39
N THR A 49 -2.27 6.90 -9.09
CA THR A 49 -3.24 6.39 -8.13
C THR A 49 -3.38 7.38 -6.97
N VAL A 50 -4.53 7.40 -6.29
CA VAL A 50 -4.78 8.25 -5.10
C VAL A 50 -4.88 7.37 -3.87
N GLY A 51 -3.75 7.16 -3.18
CA GLY A 51 -3.69 6.28 -2.02
C GLY A 51 -4.82 6.56 -1.03
N THR A 52 -5.72 5.59 -0.85
CA THR A 52 -6.74 5.63 0.19
C THR A 52 -6.23 4.89 1.43
N THR A 53 -6.72 5.24 2.62
CA THR A 53 -6.44 4.51 3.86
C THR A 53 -7.23 3.19 3.94
N THR A 54 -7.90 2.78 2.86
CA THR A 54 -8.72 1.57 2.83
C THR A 54 -7.81 0.35 2.81
N ASP A 55 -7.89 -0.46 3.86
CA ASP A 55 -7.18 -1.73 3.97
C ASP A 55 -8.18 -2.88 3.96
N PHE A 56 -7.99 -3.85 3.07
CA PHE A 56 -8.82 -5.05 2.97
C PHE A 56 -8.23 -6.28 3.65
N SER A 57 -7.09 -6.13 4.32
CA SER A 57 -6.46 -7.22 5.06
C SER A 57 -7.41 -7.78 6.13
N GLY A 58 -7.50 -9.11 6.22
CA GLY A 58 -8.35 -9.78 7.23
C GLY A 58 -9.86 -9.67 7.01
N THR A 59 -10.33 -9.06 5.91
CA THR A 59 -11.77 -8.95 5.61
C THR A 59 -12.41 -10.26 5.13
N GLY A 60 -11.59 -11.24 4.71
CA GLY A 60 -12.07 -12.48 4.09
C GLY A 60 -12.48 -12.31 2.61
N ALA A 61 -12.22 -11.16 2.01
CA ALA A 61 -12.41 -10.95 0.57
C ALA A 61 -11.61 -12.01 -0.23
N PRO A 62 -12.21 -12.66 -1.24
CA PRO A 62 -11.50 -13.62 -2.07
C PRO A 62 -10.30 -12.97 -2.75
N ALA A 63 -9.16 -13.66 -2.81
CA ALA A 63 -7.95 -13.17 -3.48
C ALA A 63 -8.19 -12.79 -4.95
N SER A 64 -9.11 -13.50 -5.62
CA SER A 64 -9.58 -13.17 -6.98
C SER A 64 -10.34 -11.83 -7.09
N SER A 65 -10.58 -11.12 -5.99
CA SER A 65 -11.16 -9.77 -6.04
C SER A 65 -10.10 -8.69 -6.24
N PHE A 66 -8.81 -9.04 -6.17
CA PHE A 66 -7.68 -8.10 -6.20
C PHE A 66 -6.80 -8.33 -7.42
N GLN A 67 -6.36 -7.23 -8.01
CA GLN A 67 -5.38 -7.17 -9.09
C GLN A 67 -3.98 -7.12 -8.48
N PRO A 68 -3.02 -7.93 -8.94
CA PRO A 68 -1.63 -7.76 -8.55
C PRO A 68 -1.10 -6.39 -8.98
N ILE A 69 -0.38 -5.75 -8.06
CA ILE A 69 0.55 -4.67 -8.36
C ILE A 69 1.89 -5.02 -7.70
N TYR A 70 2.92 -5.14 -8.52
CA TYR A 70 4.25 -5.56 -8.14
C TYR A 70 5.05 -4.33 -7.71
N ALA A 71 5.36 -4.29 -6.41
CA ALA A 71 6.06 -3.19 -5.79
C ALA A 71 7.57 -3.35 -5.94
N PHE A 72 8.15 -2.53 -6.80
CA PHE A 72 9.59 -2.46 -6.95
C PHE A 72 10.24 -1.79 -5.73
N PRO A 73 11.49 -2.16 -5.39
CA PRO A 73 12.23 -1.47 -4.34
C PRO A 73 12.29 0.03 -4.62
N GLU A 74 12.27 0.83 -3.55
CA GLU A 74 12.43 2.28 -3.67
C GLU A 74 13.67 2.65 -4.49
N ASP A 75 13.60 3.76 -5.22
CA ASP A 75 14.66 4.29 -6.08
C ASP A 75 15.08 3.40 -7.26
N THR A 76 14.33 2.33 -7.59
CA THR A 76 14.58 1.53 -8.80
C THR A 76 13.70 1.97 -9.98
N GLN A 77 12.39 1.75 -9.87
CA GLN A 77 11.40 2.17 -10.87
C GLN A 77 10.00 2.29 -10.25
N ALA A 78 9.04 2.69 -11.08
CA ALA A 78 7.63 2.60 -10.77
C ALA A 78 7.15 1.14 -10.67
N ASN A 79 6.06 0.93 -9.94
CA ASN A 79 5.45 -0.40 -9.79
C ASN A 79 4.85 -0.88 -11.12
N VAL A 80 4.63 -2.19 -11.26
CA VAL A 80 3.99 -2.78 -12.44
C VAL A 80 2.67 -3.43 -12.03
N ALA A 81 1.59 -3.18 -12.77
CA ALA A 81 0.32 -3.86 -12.60
C ALA A 81 -0.04 -4.61 -13.89
N THR A 82 -0.86 -5.65 -13.76
CA THR A 82 -1.18 -6.53 -14.90
C THR A 82 -2.46 -6.12 -15.66
N ALA A 83 -3.11 -5.01 -15.27
CA ALA A 83 -4.33 -4.53 -15.92
C ALA A 83 -4.71 -3.11 -15.46
N ALA A 84 -5.29 -2.34 -16.36
CA ALA A 84 -5.84 -1.00 -16.21
C ALA A 84 -7.30 -0.91 -16.72
N PRO A 85 -8.02 0.20 -16.48
CA PRO A 85 -9.37 0.40 -17.02
C PRO A 85 -9.42 0.26 -18.54
N GLY A 86 -10.20 -0.70 -19.02
CA GLY A 86 -10.31 -1.04 -20.44
C GLY A 86 -9.83 -2.46 -20.74
N ASP A 87 -8.96 -3.01 -19.88
CA ASP A 87 -8.37 -4.32 -20.11
C ASP A 87 -9.31 -5.46 -19.68
N PRO A 88 -9.33 -6.57 -20.44
CA PRO A 88 -9.95 -7.81 -19.97
C PRO A 88 -9.33 -8.25 -18.64
N GLY A 89 -10.15 -8.35 -17.60
CA GLY A 89 -9.71 -8.83 -16.29
C GLY A 89 -9.38 -7.73 -15.28
N TYR A 90 -9.48 -6.45 -15.65
CA TYR A 90 -9.34 -5.34 -14.70
C TYR A 90 -10.34 -5.44 -13.54
N ARG A 91 -9.83 -5.46 -12.30
CA ARG A 91 -10.63 -5.67 -11.07
C ARG A 91 -11.04 -4.39 -10.34
N GLY A 92 -11.20 -3.29 -11.09
CA GLY A 92 -11.78 -2.05 -10.55
C GLY A 92 -10.89 -1.31 -9.54
N GLY A 93 -9.57 -1.48 -9.60
CA GLY A 93 -8.63 -0.78 -8.72
C GLY A 93 -8.56 -1.34 -7.31
N ARG A 94 -9.01 -2.58 -7.10
CA ARG A 94 -8.70 -3.35 -5.89
C ARG A 94 -7.34 -4.01 -6.11
N TRP A 95 -6.39 -3.72 -5.25
CA TRP A 95 -4.99 -4.10 -5.42
C TRP A 95 -4.53 -5.06 -4.32
N VAL A 96 -3.74 -6.05 -4.72
CA VAL A 96 -2.84 -6.80 -3.85
C VAL A 96 -1.43 -6.38 -4.20
N VAL A 97 -0.75 -5.72 -3.26
CA VAL A 97 0.63 -5.29 -3.46
C VAL A 97 1.54 -6.46 -3.11
N THR A 98 2.32 -6.89 -4.06
CA THR A 98 3.29 -7.97 -3.88
C THR A 98 4.69 -7.42 -4.08
N GLU A 99 5.59 -7.73 -3.17
CA GLU A 99 6.98 -7.26 -3.21
C GLU A 99 7.72 -7.82 -4.41
N VAL A 100 8.56 -7.00 -5.03
CA VAL A 100 9.58 -7.44 -6.00
C VAL A 100 10.94 -7.43 -5.31
N LEU A 101 11.64 -8.55 -5.43
CA LEU A 101 13.00 -8.74 -4.95
C LEU A 101 13.94 -8.78 -6.15
N LEU A 102 15.07 -8.10 -6.04
CA LEU A 102 16.08 -7.99 -7.11
C LEU A 102 17.40 -8.64 -6.63
N PRO A 103 17.48 -9.98 -6.57
CA PRO A 103 18.64 -10.69 -6.00
C PRO A 103 19.97 -10.35 -6.67
N ASN A 104 19.93 -10.01 -7.96
CA ASN A 104 21.11 -9.64 -8.75
C ASN A 104 21.16 -8.13 -9.07
N GLY A 105 20.25 -7.34 -8.49
CA GLY A 105 20.11 -5.91 -8.74
C GLY A 105 19.26 -5.57 -9.97
N TYR A 106 18.78 -4.32 -10.02
CA TYR A 106 17.87 -3.86 -11.08
C TYR A 106 18.47 -3.94 -12.49
N GLY A 107 19.77 -3.69 -12.64
CA GLY A 107 20.43 -3.78 -13.95
C GLY A 107 20.43 -5.21 -14.54
N ALA A 108 20.46 -6.25 -13.70
CA ALA A 108 20.34 -7.63 -14.18
C ALA A 108 18.89 -7.95 -14.57
N ALA A 109 17.92 -7.45 -13.80
CA ALA A 109 16.50 -7.60 -14.14
C ALA A 109 16.14 -6.89 -15.46
N LEU A 110 16.68 -5.70 -15.72
CA LEU A 110 16.56 -5.04 -17.03
C LEU A 110 17.19 -5.89 -18.13
N ALA A 111 18.45 -6.31 -17.95
CA ALA A 111 19.17 -7.06 -18.98
C ALA A 111 18.49 -8.38 -19.41
N SER A 112 17.65 -8.96 -18.55
CA SER A 112 16.90 -10.19 -18.84
C SER A 112 15.41 -9.98 -19.11
N GLY A 113 14.84 -8.86 -18.69
CA GLY A 113 13.40 -8.62 -18.69
C GLY A 113 12.92 -7.46 -19.54
N ASP A 114 13.76 -6.48 -19.88
CA ASP A 114 13.41 -5.37 -20.76
C ASP A 114 13.31 -5.92 -22.20
N LEU A 115 12.07 -6.17 -22.65
CA LEU A 115 11.82 -6.90 -23.90
C LEU A 115 11.72 -5.97 -25.10
N ASP A 116 11.54 -4.67 -24.87
CA ASP A 116 11.45 -3.66 -25.92
C ASP A 116 12.61 -2.64 -25.92
N ASP A 117 13.60 -2.84 -25.05
CA ASP A 117 14.85 -2.08 -24.92
C ASP A 117 14.61 -0.60 -24.54
N ASP A 118 13.57 -0.29 -23.74
CA ASP A 118 13.22 1.08 -23.34
C ASP A 118 13.86 1.54 -22.01
N GLY A 119 14.51 0.62 -21.29
CA GLY A 119 15.23 0.86 -20.05
C GLY A 119 14.39 0.77 -18.77
N VAL A 120 13.16 0.27 -18.84
CA VAL A 120 12.28 0.02 -17.69
C VAL A 120 11.60 -1.35 -17.82
N LEU A 121 11.14 -1.94 -16.71
CA LEU A 121 10.20 -3.07 -16.77
C LEU A 121 8.81 -2.49 -16.60
N ASP A 122 8.07 -2.30 -17.68
CA ASP A 122 6.80 -1.56 -17.70
C ASP A 122 5.58 -2.41 -18.06
N SER A 123 5.78 -3.70 -18.27
CA SER A 123 4.73 -4.69 -18.45
C SER A 123 4.89 -5.89 -17.51
N ASP A 124 3.80 -6.63 -17.29
CA ASP A 124 3.89 -7.85 -16.49
C ASP A 124 4.62 -8.98 -17.25
N GLU A 125 4.55 -9.00 -18.57
CA GLU A 125 5.36 -9.86 -19.45
C GLU A 125 6.87 -9.72 -19.15
N GLU A 126 7.38 -8.49 -19.10
CA GLU A 126 8.78 -8.18 -18.81
C GLU A 126 9.21 -8.53 -17.38
N LEU A 127 8.34 -8.23 -16.42
CA LEU A 127 8.55 -8.64 -15.03
C LEU A 127 8.67 -10.16 -14.92
N TRP A 128 7.82 -10.92 -15.63
CA TRP A 128 7.88 -12.38 -15.62
C TRP A 128 9.04 -12.94 -16.45
N ALA A 129 9.52 -12.23 -17.47
CA ALA A 129 10.74 -12.57 -18.19
C ALA A 129 11.97 -12.48 -17.26
N ALA A 130 12.13 -11.37 -16.53
CA ALA A 130 13.19 -11.22 -15.53
C ALA A 130 13.07 -12.27 -14.40
N ALA A 131 11.85 -12.62 -14.00
CA ALA A 131 11.61 -13.64 -12.99
C ALA A 131 12.00 -15.04 -13.47
N ALA A 132 11.70 -15.37 -14.73
CA ALA A 132 12.06 -16.64 -15.34
C ALA A 132 13.58 -16.79 -15.50
N ALA A 133 14.30 -15.68 -15.72
CA ALA A 133 15.76 -15.64 -15.74
C ALA A 133 16.41 -15.77 -14.34
N GLY A 134 15.63 -15.53 -13.27
CA GLY A 134 16.10 -15.56 -11.88
C GLY A 134 16.75 -14.26 -11.41
N ASP A 135 16.65 -13.18 -12.19
CA ASP A 135 17.16 -11.85 -11.84
C ASP A 135 16.14 -11.01 -11.06
N LEU A 136 14.88 -11.44 -11.09
CA LEU A 136 13.77 -10.91 -10.31
C LEU A 136 13.09 -12.05 -9.53
N ALA A 137 12.56 -11.77 -8.36
CA ALA A 137 11.70 -12.70 -7.63
C ALA A 137 10.47 -12.00 -7.06
N ILE A 138 9.35 -12.72 -7.01
CA ILE A 138 8.10 -12.24 -6.41
C ILE A 138 8.07 -12.65 -4.94
N GLY A 139 8.10 -11.64 -4.07
CA GLY A 139 8.10 -11.78 -2.62
C GLY A 139 6.71 -11.92 -2.03
N GLY A 140 6.58 -11.50 -0.77
CA GLY A 140 5.34 -11.59 -0.02
C GLY A 140 4.30 -10.53 -0.42
N VAL A 141 3.06 -10.76 0.00
CA VAL A 141 2.03 -9.72 -0.06
C VAL A 141 2.30 -8.68 1.03
N LEU A 142 2.40 -7.41 0.63
CA LEU A 142 2.65 -6.28 1.52
C LEU A 142 1.35 -5.67 2.06
N ARG A 143 0.31 -5.57 1.23
CA ARG A 143 -0.97 -4.92 1.59
C ARG A 143 -2.07 -5.19 0.57
N TYR A 144 -3.32 -5.08 1.02
CA TYR A 144 -4.52 -5.06 0.17
C TYR A 144 -5.22 -3.72 0.30
N PHE A 145 -5.50 -3.03 -0.81
CA PHE A 145 -6.15 -1.71 -0.77
C PHE A 145 -6.97 -1.43 -2.02
N GLU A 146 -7.82 -0.40 -1.99
CA GLU A 146 -8.57 0.06 -3.16
C GLU A 146 -8.18 1.47 -3.52
N CYS A 147 -7.98 1.70 -4.82
CA CYS A 147 -7.51 2.96 -5.33
C CYS A 147 -7.83 3.12 -6.83
N PRO A 148 -8.34 4.28 -7.28
CA PRO A 148 -8.62 4.50 -8.69
C PRO A 148 -7.34 4.50 -9.53
N VAL A 149 -7.51 4.11 -10.79
CA VAL A 149 -6.50 4.17 -11.84
C VAL A 149 -6.79 5.38 -12.71
N ILE A 150 -5.83 6.30 -12.76
CA ILE A 150 -5.99 7.56 -13.48
C ILE A 150 -4.86 7.61 -14.53
N PRO A 151 -5.17 7.62 -15.83
CA PRO A 151 -4.16 7.74 -16.86
C PRO A 151 -3.30 8.98 -16.65
N LEU A 152 -1.99 8.85 -16.81
CA LEU A 152 -1.10 10.00 -16.96
C LEU A 152 -0.98 10.31 -18.46
N PRO A 153 -1.35 11.53 -18.90
CA PRO A 153 -1.10 11.91 -20.28
C PRO A 153 0.39 11.73 -20.57
N ARG A 154 0.73 11.00 -21.64
CA ARG A 154 2.07 11.07 -22.22
C ARG A 154 2.27 12.53 -22.58
N ASN A 155 3.16 13.24 -21.89
CA ASN A 155 3.50 14.61 -22.25
C ASN A 155 4.01 14.57 -23.69
N GLY A 156 3.17 14.98 -24.63
CA GLY A 156 3.58 15.07 -26.02
C GLY A 156 4.58 16.20 -26.14
N GLY A 157 5.84 15.85 -26.45
CA GLY A 157 6.85 16.72 -27.07
C GLY A 157 7.21 18.01 -26.36
#